data_AF-A0AAU0WCJ9-F1
#
_entry.id   AF-A0AAU0WCJ9-F1
#
_cell.length_a   1.000
_cell.length_b   1.000
_cell.length_c   1.000
_cell.angle_alpha   90.00
_cell.angle_beta   90.00
_cell.angle_gamma   90.00
#
_symmetry.space_group_name_H-M   'P 1'
#
loop_
_entity.id
_entity.type
_entity.pdbx_description
1 polymer ?
#
loop_
_entity_poly.entity_id
_entity_poly.type
_entity_poly.pdbx_seq_one_letter_code
_entity_poly.pdbx_strand_id
1 'polypeptide(L)'
;MAKTRISISLDQDQAERIRQHAVRAGMDISAYLVHAATRQMTETEAIEEQFSGVDALIARAEAEAEGLPAEAHEATQELSEQERRDVEAALNLVYGEDRKAARPGQVA
;
A
#
# COMPACT_ATOMS: atom_id res chain seq x y z
N MET A 1 -33.59 12.64 15.27
CA MET A 1 -32.19 12.79 15.73
C MET A 1 -31.83 14.27 15.70
N ALA A 2 -31.14 14.79 16.71
CA ALA A 2 -30.68 16.17 16.72
C ALA A 2 -29.56 16.35 15.68
N LYS A 3 -29.54 17.48 14.97
CA LYS A 3 -28.45 17.81 14.03
C LYS A 3 -27.24 18.30 14.83
N THR A 4 -26.09 17.67 14.67
CA THR A 4 -24.82 18.13 15.26
C THR A 4 -24.16 19.15 14.35
N ARG A 5 -23.76 20.30 14.89
CA ARG A 5 -23.03 21.32 14.16
C ARG A 5 -21.54 21.18 14.43
N ILE A 6 -20.75 21.22 13.35
CA ILE A 6 -19.29 21.22 13.40
C ILE A 6 -18.81 22.54 12.78
N SER A 7 -17.78 23.14 13.38
CA SER A 7 -17.10 24.32 12.84
C SER A 7 -15.73 23.89 12.31
N ILE A 8 -15.41 24.30 11.09
CA ILE A 8 -14.16 23.96 10.41
C ILE A 8 -13.49 25.25 9.96
N SER A 9 -12.24 25.44 10.35
CA SER A 9 -11.42 26.54 9.86
C SER A 9 -10.83 26.15 8.51
N LEU A 10 -10.93 27.05 7.53
CA LEU A 10 -10.42 26.85 6.18
C LEU A 10 -9.55 28.04 5.80
N ASP A 11 -8.48 27.77 5.07
CA ASP A 11 -7.74 28.83 4.38
C ASP A 11 -8.66 29.53 3.36
N GLN A 12 -8.40 30.81 3.14
CA GLN A 12 -9.25 31.64 2.27
C GLN A 12 -9.38 31.06 0.86
N ASP A 13 -8.28 30.57 0.29
CA ASP A 13 -8.26 29.98 -1.05
C ASP A 13 -9.08 28.70 -1.12
N GLN A 14 -9.02 27.88 -0.07
CA GLN A 14 -9.81 26.63 0.01
C GLN A 14 -11.30 26.95 0.14
N ALA A 15 -11.67 27.89 1.01
CA ALA A 15 -13.04 28.33 1.17
C ALA A 15 -13.63 28.85 -0.15
N GLU A 16 -12.85 29.60 -0.93
CA GLU A 16 -13.29 30.13 -2.21
C GLU A 16 -13.46 29.05 -3.28
N ARG A 17 -12.51 28.11 -3.38
CA ARG A 17 -12.64 26.95 -4.27
C ARG A 17 -13.89 26.14 -3.94
N ILE A 18 -14.12 25.83 -2.67
CA ILE A 18 -15.30 25.09 -2.22
C ILE A 18 -16.59 25.84 -2.61
N ARG A 19 -16.65 27.16 -2.39
CA ARG A 19 -17.79 27.98 -2.81
C ARG A 19 -18.08 27.85 -4.30
N GLN A 20 -17.06 27.99 -5.14
CA GLN A 20 -17.22 27.91 -6.60
C GLN A 20 -17.74 26.53 -7.04
N HIS A 21 -17.24 25.45 -6.44
CA HIS A 21 -17.69 24.10 -6.74
C HIS A 21 -19.13 23.84 -6.26
N ALA A 22 -19.49 24.32 -5.06
CA ALA A 22 -20.86 24.21 -4.54
C ALA A 22 -21.85 24.93 -5.45
N VAL A 23 -21.53 26.16 -5.88
CA VAL A 23 -22.35 26.94 -6.81
C VAL A 23 -22.50 26.22 -8.16
N ARG A 24 -21.41 25.68 -8.72
CA ARG A 24 -21.46 24.90 -9.98
C ARG A 24 -22.32 23.64 -9.87
N ALA A 25 -22.35 23.03 -8.69
CA ALA A 25 -23.20 21.87 -8.40
C ALA A 25 -24.66 22.25 -8.07
N GLY A 26 -24.99 23.54 -7.98
CA GLY A 26 -26.30 24.01 -7.55
C GLY A 26 -26.62 23.69 -6.08
N MET A 27 -25.58 23.55 -5.25
CA MET A 27 -25.71 23.15 -3.84
C MET A 27 -25.28 24.28 -2.90
N ASP A 28 -25.91 24.32 -1.71
CA ASP A 28 -25.38 25.11 -0.60
C ASP A 28 -24.00 24.58 -0.17
N ILE A 29 -23.13 25.45 0.34
CA ILE A 29 -21.76 25.09 0.77
C ILE A 29 -21.78 23.97 1.82
N SER A 30 -22.69 24.06 2.80
CA SER A 30 -22.78 23.05 3.86
C SER A 30 -23.27 21.71 3.32
N ALA A 31 -24.24 21.73 2.40
CA ALA A 31 -24.74 20.53 1.73
C ALA A 31 -23.67 19.90 0.83
N TYR A 32 -22.91 20.72 0.10
CA TYR A 32 -21.82 20.28 -0.75
C TYR A 32 -20.72 19.59 0.07
N LEU A 33 -20.30 20.19 1.20
CA LEU A 33 -19.30 19.63 2.10
C LEU A 33 -19.75 18.30 2.71
N VAL A 34 -21.00 18.23 3.20
CA VAL A 34 -21.55 16.99 3.75
C VAL A 34 -21.59 15.90 2.68
N HIS A 35 -22.08 16.21 1.47
CA HIS A 35 -22.13 15.25 0.37
C HIS A 35 -20.75 14.74 -0.02
N ALA A 36 -19.77 15.64 -0.16
CA ALA A 36 -18.39 15.28 -0.49
C ALA A 36 -17.77 14.39 0.60
N ALA A 37 -17.97 14.73 1.88
CA ALA A 37 -17.48 13.93 3.00
C ALA A 37 -18.12 12.55 3.05
N THR A 38 -19.45 12.46 2.90
CA THR A 38 -20.16 11.17 2.85
C THR A 38 -19.66 10.31 1.70
N ARG A 39 -19.48 10.89 0.50
CA ARG A 39 -18.95 10.15 -0.64
C ARG A 39 -17.55 9.60 -0.37
N GLN A 40 -16.67 10.43 0.20
CA GLN A 40 -15.32 10.00 0.57
C GLN A 40 -15.34 8.86 1.60
N MET A 41 -16.20 8.94 2.61
CA MET A 41 -16.35 7.88 3.61
C MET A 41 -16.80 6.57 2.97
N THR A 42 -17.84 6.61 2.13
CA THR A 42 -18.32 5.42 1.43
C THR A 42 -17.27 4.83 0.50
N GLU A 43 -16.52 5.67 -0.23
CA GLU A 43 -15.42 5.21 -1.10
C GLU A 43 -14.32 4.52 -0.28
N THR A 44 -13.92 5.11 0.85
CA THR A 44 -12.92 4.50 1.75
C THR A 44 -13.43 3.21 2.40
N GLU A 45 -14.64 3.21 2.95
CA GLU A 45 -15.25 2.03 3.58
C GLU A 45 -15.38 0.87 2.59
N ALA A 46 -15.74 1.15 1.33
CA ALA A 46 -15.82 0.12 0.30
C ALA A 46 -14.44 -0.48 -0.04
N ILE A 47 -13.38 0.34 -0.01
CA ILE A 47 -12.01 -0.15 -0.20
C ILE A 47 -11.61 -1.02 1.00
N GLU A 48 -11.80 -0.54 2.22
CA GLU A 48 -11.48 -1.30 3.44
C GLU A 48 -12.23 -2.63 3.50
N GLU A 49 -13.51 -2.64 3.13
CA GLU A 49 -14.32 -3.86 3.07
C GLU A 49 -13.76 -4.87 2.06
N GLN A 50 -13.30 -4.42 0.88
CA GLN A 50 -12.70 -5.29 -0.14
C GLN A 50 -11.43 -5.99 0.36
N PHE A 51 -10.61 -5.31 1.18
CA PHE A 51 -9.36 -5.88 1.69
C PHE A 51 -9.51 -6.63 3.01
N SER A 52 -10.61 -6.44 3.74
CA SER A 52 -10.86 -7.05 5.06
C SER A 52 -10.64 -8.57 5.11
N GLY A 53 -11.03 -9.29 4.05
CA GLY A 53 -10.84 -10.74 3.96
C GLY A 53 -9.37 -11.15 3.80
N VAL A 54 -8.59 -10.36 3.04
CA VAL A 54 -7.15 -10.59 2.87
C VAL A 54 -6.42 -10.28 4.16
N ASP A 55 -6.75 -9.17 4.81
CA ASP A 55 -6.15 -8.78 6.09
C ASP A 55 -6.44 -9.84 7.17
N ALA A 56 -7.65 -10.42 7.20
CA ALA A 56 -7.97 -11.51 8.11
C ALA A 56 -7.15 -12.78 7.84
N LEU A 57 -6.88 -13.10 6.56
CA LEU A 57 -6.03 -14.23 6.18
C LEU A 57 -4.57 -13.98 6.57
N ILE A 58 -4.06 -12.77 6.35
CA ILE A 58 -2.71 -12.35 6.74
C ILE A 58 -2.57 -12.43 8.26
N ALA A 59 -3.48 -11.80 9.02
CA ALA A 59 -3.44 -11.81 10.48
C ALA A 59 -3.49 -13.22 11.05
N ARG A 60 -4.27 -14.12 10.44
CA ARG A 60 -4.28 -15.54 10.81
C ARG A 60 -2.93 -16.20 10.54
N ALA A 61 -2.35 -15.99 9.36
CA ALA A 61 -1.06 -16.57 9.00
C ALA A 61 0.07 -16.06 9.89
N GLU A 62 0.07 -14.77 10.22
CA GLU A 62 1.02 -14.14 11.13
C GLU A 62 0.91 -14.71 12.55
N ALA A 63 -0.31 -14.88 13.06
CA ALA A 63 -0.55 -15.51 14.36
C ALA A 63 -0.10 -16.99 14.40
N GLU A 64 -0.33 -17.74 13.31
CA GLU A 64 0.18 -19.11 13.17
C GLU A 64 1.72 -19.13 13.15
N ALA A 65 2.35 -18.19 12.44
CA ALA A 65 3.80 -18.08 12.34
C ALA A 65 4.46 -17.67 13.67
N GLU A 66 3.85 -16.79 14.46
CA GLU A 66 4.36 -16.39 15.78
C GLU A 66 4.44 -17.58 16.76
N GLY A 67 3.60 -18.61 16.56
CA GLY A 67 3.62 -19.85 17.31
C GLY A 67 4.64 -20.88 16.83
N LEU A 68 5.25 -20.69 15.65
CA LEU A 68 6.29 -21.58 15.15
C LEU A 68 7.63 -21.23 15.81
N PRO A 69 8.47 -22.22 16.14
CA PRO A 69 9.84 -21.92 16.48
C PRO A 69 10.46 -21.18 15.30
N ALA A 70 11.21 -20.11 15.56
CA ALA A 70 12.01 -19.47 14.53
C ALA A 70 12.75 -20.59 13.80
N GLU A 71 12.47 -20.75 12.50
CA GLU A 71 13.18 -21.73 11.71
C GLU A 71 14.66 -21.46 11.95
N ALA A 72 15.39 -22.49 12.37
CA ALA A 72 16.82 -22.42 12.27
C ALA A 72 17.04 -22.24 10.77
N HIS A 73 17.20 -20.99 10.33
CA HIS A 73 17.81 -20.69 9.06
C HIS A 73 19.11 -21.45 9.15
N GLU A 74 19.17 -22.64 8.54
CA GLU A 74 20.43 -23.31 8.29
C GLU A 74 21.25 -22.22 7.65
N ALA A 75 22.22 -21.68 8.42
CA ALA A 75 22.90 -20.44 8.09
C ALA A 75 23.26 -20.55 6.63
N THR A 76 22.61 -19.75 5.77
CA THR A 76 22.56 -19.96 4.32
C THR A 76 23.91 -20.46 3.90
N GLN A 77 24.04 -21.77 3.65
CA GLN A 77 25.38 -22.32 3.48
C GLN A 77 25.95 -21.57 2.30
N GLU A 78 27.06 -20.85 2.53
CA GLU A 78 27.66 -20.10 1.46
C GLU A 78 27.96 -21.10 0.35
N LEU A 79 27.34 -20.90 -0.81
CA LEU A 79 27.58 -21.73 -1.98
C LEU A 79 29.09 -21.87 -2.16
N SER A 80 29.55 -23.09 -2.30
CA SER A 80 30.94 -23.33 -2.68
C SER A 80 31.24 -22.63 -4.01
N GLU A 81 32.52 -22.34 -4.25
CA GLU A 81 32.96 -21.74 -5.52
C GLU A 81 32.60 -22.60 -6.75
N GLN A 82 32.34 -23.90 -6.57
CA GLN A 82 31.84 -24.76 -7.64
C GLN A 82 30.35 -24.53 -7.87
N GLU A 83 29.53 -24.54 -6.81
CA GLU A 83 28.09 -24.31 -6.92
C GLU A 83 27.77 -22.90 -7.44
N ARG A 84 28.57 -21.89 -7.05
CA ARG A 84 28.46 -20.52 -7.59
C ARG A 84 28.66 -20.50 -9.11
N ARG A 85 29.69 -21.19 -9.60
CA ARG A 85 29.98 -21.31 -11.04
C ARG A 85 28.89 -22.08 -11.78
N ASP A 86 28.35 -23.13 -11.17
CA ASP A 86 27.29 -23.94 -11.78
C ASP A 86 25.98 -23.15 -11.89
N VAL A 87 25.63 -22.36 -10.85
CA VAL A 87 24.49 -21.43 -10.89
C VAL A 87 24.71 -20.33 -11.93
N GLU A 88 25.91 -19.75 -12.00
CA GLU A 88 26.24 -18.74 -13.00
C GLU A 88 26.13 -19.29 -14.43
N ALA A 89 26.62 -20.50 -14.69
CA ALA A 89 26.49 -21.18 -15.98
C ALA A 89 25.01 -21.44 -16.34
N ALA A 90 24.20 -21.90 -15.38
CA ALA A 90 22.77 -22.12 -15.59
C ALA A 90 22.02 -20.82 -15.88
N LEU A 91 22.36 -19.73 -15.18
CA LEU A 91 21.77 -18.41 -15.43
C LEU A 91 22.18 -17.86 -16.80
N ASN A 92 23.44 -18.05 -17.21
CA ASN A 92 23.93 -17.61 -18.52
C ASN A 92 23.29 -18.38 -19.68
N LEU A 93 22.90 -19.65 -19.47
CA LEU A 93 22.14 -20.41 -20.46
C LEU A 93 20.74 -19.82 -20.70
N VAL A 94 20.08 -19.30 -19.66
CA VAL A 94 18.72 -18.75 -19.74
C VAL A 94 18.71 -17.29 -20.18
N TYR A 95 19.66 -16.49 -19.68
CA TYR A 95 19.68 -15.03 -19.86
C TYR A 95 20.72 -14.54 -20.87
N GLY A 96 21.56 -15.43 -21.41
CA GLY A 96 22.68 -15.10 -22.29
C GLY A 96 23.93 -14.63 -21.54
N GLU A 97 25.11 -14.83 -22.14
CA GLU A 97 26.42 -14.54 -21.55
C GLU A 97 26.73 -13.04 -21.41
N ASP A 98 25.92 -12.16 -22.02
CA ASP A 98 26.14 -10.70 -22.07
C ASP A 98 25.68 -9.93 -20.82
N ARG A 99 25.56 -10.58 -19.66
CA ARG A 99 25.40 -9.85 -18.39
C ARG A 99 26.73 -9.21 -17.98
N LYS A 100 27.04 -8.05 -18.57
CA LYS A 100 27.94 -7.07 -17.94
C LYS A 100 27.36 -6.67 -16.59
N ALA A 101 27.80 -7.34 -15.53
CA ALA A 101 28.08 -6.83 -14.19
C ALA A 101 27.18 -5.72 -13.61
N ALA A 102 25.88 -5.72 -13.86
CA ALA A 102 24.93 -4.93 -13.08
C ALA A 102 24.41 -5.82 -11.95
N ARG A 103 25.21 -5.99 -10.89
CA ARG A 103 24.72 -6.52 -9.62
C ARG A 103 23.73 -5.51 -9.06
N PRO A 104 22.42 -5.81 -8.96
CA PRO A 104 21.50 -4.94 -8.24
C PRO A 104 21.65 -5.29 -6.75
N GLY A 105 22.32 -4.42 -5.98
CA GLY A 105 22.39 -4.60 -4.53
C GLY A 105 23.66 -4.13 -3.82
N GLN A 106 24.51 -3.29 -4.42
CA GLN A 106 25.57 -2.61 -3.68
C GLN A 106 25.09 -1.20 -3.30
N VAL A 107 24.36 -1.13 -2.19
CA VAL A 107 24.16 0.12 -1.45
C VAL A 107 25.41 0.39 -0.61
N ALA A 108 25.94 1.61 -0.76
CA ALA A 108 27.05 2.16 0.02
C ALA A 108 26.62 2.56 1.42
#